data_AF-A0A7C5DWT2-F1
#
_entry.id   AF-A0A7C5DWT2-F1
#
_cell.length_a   1.000
_cell.length_b   1.000
_cell.length_c   1.000
_cell.angle_alpha   90.00
_cell.angle_beta   90.00
_cell.angle_gamma   90.00
#
_symmetry.space_group_name_H-M   'P 1'
#
loop_
_entity.id
_entity.type
_entity.pdbx_description
1 polymer ?
#
loop_
_entity_poly.entity_id
_entity_poly.type
_entity_poly.pdbx_seq_one_letter_code
_entity_poly.pdbx_strand_id
1 'polypeptide(L)' 'MKFGVYGSASTKLKEEVRLKAREIGREIARQNHTVITGGCPGLPYEAVLGAHEIGGKAIGYSPAINIEKHVKIYKYPVEG' A
#
# COMPACT_ATOMS: atom_id res chain seq x y z
N MET A 1 8.77 -8.18 -11.67
CA MET A 1 7.62 -9.04 -11.29
C MET A 1 6.61 -8.22 -10.49
N LYS A 2 5.46 -8.80 -10.12
CA LYS A 2 4.42 -8.13 -9.32
C LYS A 2 4.27 -8.88 -8.00
N PHE A 3 4.30 -8.16 -6.88
CA PHE A 3 4.24 -8.73 -5.54
C PHE A 3 3.00 -8.25 -4.81
N GLY A 4 2.16 -9.19 -4.37
CA GLY A 4 1.02 -8.90 -3.50
C GLY A 4 1.49 -8.71 -2.06
N VAL A 5 1.23 -7.54 -1.48
CA VAL A 5 1.55 -7.24 -0.08
C VAL A 5 0.24 -7.07 0.69
N TYR A 6 0.02 -7.97 1.66
CA TYR A 6 -1.20 -8.03 2.46
C TYR A 6 -0.88 -7.86 3.95
N GLY A 7 -1.82 -7.26 4.69
CA GLY A 7 -1.65 -7.00 6.11
C GLY A 7 -2.85 -6.27 6.69
N SER A 8 -2.76 -5.92 7.98
CA SER A 8 -3.83 -5.21 8.69
C SER A 8 -4.09 -3.84 8.07
N ALA A 9 -5.38 -3.53 7.85
CA ALA A 9 -5.85 -2.22 7.44
C ALA A 9 -5.95 -1.21 8.60
N SER A 10 -5.62 -1.62 9.83
CA SER A 10 -5.59 -0.74 10.99
C SER A 10 -4.52 0.33 10.82
N THR A 11 -4.85 1.58 11.10
CA THR A 11 -3.90 2.70 11.19
C THR A 11 -3.19 2.76 12.54
N LYS A 12 -3.69 2.04 13.55
CA LYS A 12 -3.05 1.90 14.86
C LYS A 12 -2.01 0.79 14.79
N LEU A 13 -0.83 1.12 14.29
CA LEU A 13 0.29 0.21 14.13
C LEU A 13 1.41 0.56 15.12
N LYS A 14 2.13 -0.46 15.59
CA LYS A 14 3.41 -0.23 16.25
C LYS A 14 4.38 0.33 15.22
N GLU A 15 5.15 1.35 15.61
CA GLU A 15 6.04 2.07 14.69
C GLU A 15 7.03 1.14 13.98
N GLU A 16 7.63 0.19 14.71
CA GLU A 16 8.55 -0.80 14.14
C GLU A 16 7.91 -1.62 13.01
N VAL A 17 6.66 -2.07 13.20
CA VAL A 17 5.94 -2.89 12.20
C VAL A 17 5.58 -2.03 10.98
N ARG A 18 5.20 -0.78 11.23
CA ARG A 18 4.92 0.21 10.18
C ARG A 18 6.15 0.44 9.30
N LEU A 19 7.31 0.70 9.91
CA LEU A 19 8.57 0.92 9.21
C LEU A 19 9.04 -0.32 8.44
N LYS A 20 8.85 -1.52 8.99
CA LYS A 20 9.14 -2.79 8.29
C LYS A 20 8.27 -2.97 7.04
N ALA A 21 6.98 -2.66 7.12
CA ALA A 21 6.09 -2.72 5.95
C ALA A 21 6.51 -1.72 4.86
N ARG A 22 6.93 -0.51 5.26
CA ARG A 22 7.48 0.47 4.34
C ARG A 22 8.77 -0.01 3.67
N GLU A 23 9.68 -0.63 4.42
CA GLU A 23 10.92 -1.18 3.86
C GLU A 23 10.68 -2.30 2.84
N ILE A 24 9.68 -3.16 3.06
CA ILE A 24 9.27 -4.17 2.06
C ILE A 24 8.92 -3.50 0.73
N GLY A 25 8.16 -2.40 0.77
CA GLY A 25 7.82 -1.61 -0.41
C GLY A 25 9.04 -1.07 -1.14
N ARG A 26 9.98 -0.47 -0.39
CA ARG A 26 11.24 0.04 -0.95
C ARG A 26 12.03 -1.07 -1.63
N GLU A 27 12.14 -2.22 -0.99
CA GLU A 27 12.96 -3.31 -1.49
C GLU A 27 12.41 -3.91 -2.78
N ILE A 28 11.07 -4.06 -2.87
CA ILE A 28 10.41 -4.46 -4.12
C ILE A 28 10.70 -3.43 -5.22
N ALA A 29 10.61 -2.14 -4.91
CA ALA A 29 10.86 -1.06 -5.88
C ALA A 29 12.33 -0.99 -6.33
N ARG A 30 13.31 -1.17 -5.42
CA ARG A 30 14.75 -1.19 -5.75
C ARG A 30 15.09 -2.26 -6.78
N GLN A 31 14.38 -3.38 -6.75
CA GLN A 31 14.53 -4.48 -7.71
C GLN A 31 13.73 -4.25 -9.01
N ASN A 32 13.21 -3.03 -9.23
CA ASN A 32 12.39 -2.65 -10.38
C ASN A 32 11.15 -3.56 -10.52
N HIS A 33 10.50 -3.85 -9.40
CA HIS A 33 9.28 -4.65 -9.33
C HIS A 33 8.10 -3.81 -8.85
N THR A 34 6.88 -4.30 -9.08
CA THR A 34 5.64 -3.57 -8.78
C THR A 34 4.98 -4.13 -7.52
N VAL A 35 4.57 -3.25 -6.61
CA VAL A 35 3.76 -3.59 -5.43
C VAL A 35 2.29 -3.66 -5.81
N ILE A 36 1.57 -4.69 -5.35
CA ILE A 36 0.12 -4.83 -5.49
C ILE A 36 -0.50 -4.92 -4.11
N THR A 37 -1.59 -4.17 -3.86
CA THR A 37 -2.31 -4.19 -2.58
C THR A 37 -3.83 -4.16 -2.78
N GLY A 38 -4.59 -4.22 -1.68
CA GLY A 38 -6.04 -4.01 -1.67
C GLY A 38 -6.47 -2.54 -1.68
N GLY A 39 -5.55 -1.58 -1.88
CA GLY A 39 -5.85 -0.15 -1.84
C GLY A 39 -6.43 0.32 -0.50
N CYS A 40 -6.09 -0.37 0.60
CA CYS A 40 -6.57 -0.08 1.95
C CYS A 40 -5.46 0.60 2.78
N PRO A 41 -5.80 1.31 3.86
CA PRO A 41 -4.82 1.93 4.75
C PRO A 41 -4.02 0.89 5.56
N GLY A 42 -3.18 1.34 6.49
CA GLY A 42 -2.41 0.44 7.36
C GLY A 42 -1.18 -0.15 6.67
N LEU A 43 -0.86 -1.41 6.96
CA LEU A 43 0.38 -2.05 6.49
C LEU A 43 0.50 -2.14 4.96
N PRO A 44 -0.57 -2.48 4.20
CA PRO A 44 -0.48 -2.47 2.74
C PRO A 44 -0.14 -1.09 2.19
N TYR A 45 -0.71 -0.03 2.78
CA TYR A 45 -0.43 1.34 2.36
C TYR A 45 1.01 1.76 2.66
N GLU A 46 1.58 1.35 3.79
CA GLU A 46 2.99 1.61 4.08
C GLU A 46 3.92 1.01 3.03
N ALA A 47 3.61 -0.18 2.49
CA ALA A 47 4.37 -0.77 1.39
C ALA A 47 4.21 0.01 0.07
N VAL A 48 3.03 0.58 -0.20
CA VAL A 48 2.81 1.50 -1.34
C VAL A 48 3.71 2.73 -1.19
N LEU A 49 3.68 3.38 -0.03
CA LEU A 49 4.49 4.56 0.25
C LEU A 49 5.99 4.28 0.15
N GLY A 50 6.45 3.12 0.64
CA GLY A 50 7.83 2.70 0.49
C GLY A 50 8.25 2.51 -0.97
N ALA A 51 7.38 1.92 -1.80
CA ALA A 51 7.66 1.81 -3.22
C ALA A 51 7.71 3.19 -3.90
N HIS A 52 6.78 4.07 -3.55
CA HIS A 52 6.70 5.45 -4.08
C HIS A 52 7.97 6.26 -3.78
N GLU A 53 8.51 6.17 -2.56
CA GLU A 53 9.74 6.87 -2.15
C GLU A 53 10.96 6.56 -3.04
N ILE A 54 10.98 5.38 -3.67
CA ILE A 54 12.05 4.93 -4.57
C ILE A 54 11.71 5.19 -6.05
N GLY A 55 10.56 5.81 -6.34
CA GLY A 55 10.05 5.96 -7.70
C GLY A 55 9.53 4.65 -8.30
N GLY A 56 9.25 3.66 -7.45
CA GLY A 56 8.66 2.38 -7.83
C GLY A 56 7.19 2.50 -8.20
N LYS A 57 6.64 1.42 -8.77
CA LYS A 57 5.23 1.35 -9.16
C LYS A 57 4.43 0.58 -8.12
N ALA A 58 3.24 1.07 -7.80
CA ALA A 58 2.26 0.40 -6.96
C ALA A 58 0.88 0.39 -7.62
N ILE A 59 0.09 -0.66 -7.37
CA ILE A 59 -1.28 -0.80 -7.86
C ILE A 59 -2.17 -1.26 -6.70
N GLY A 60 -3.22 -0.48 -6.38
CA GLY A 60 -4.23 -0.83 -5.38
C GLY A 60 -5.52 -1.33 -6.01
N TYR A 61 -6.01 -2.49 -5.58
CA TYR A 61 -7.31 -3.04 -5.99
C TYR A 61 -8.33 -2.89 -4.86
N SER A 62 -9.16 -1.86 -4.95
CA SER A 62 -10.21 -1.62 -3.96
C SER A 62 -11.43 -2.53 -4.16
N PRO A 63 -12.11 -2.97 -3.08
CA PRO A 63 -13.41 -3.63 -3.19
C PRO A 63 -14.55 -2.66 -3.59
N ALA A 64 -14.30 -1.35 -3.62
CA ALA A 64 -15.30 -0.37 -3.98
C ALA A 64 -15.64 -0.45 -5.48
N ILE A 65 -16.93 -0.33 -5.83
CA ILE A 65 -17.38 -0.35 -7.22
C ILE A 65 -16.95 0.91 -8.02
N ASN A 66 -16.58 1.99 -7.32
CA ASN A 66 -16.09 3.23 -7.91
C ASN A 66 -15.30 4.07 -6.89
N ILE A 67 -14.65 5.13 -7.38
CA ILE A 67 -13.81 6.03 -6.57
C ILE A 67 -14.61 6.77 -5.49
N GLU A 68 -15.87 7.12 -5.76
CA GLU A 68 -16.71 7.82 -4.79
C GLU A 68 -16.95 6.94 -3.55
N LYS A 69 -17.31 5.67 -3.73
CA LYS A 69 -17.49 4.74 -2.60
C LYS A 69 -16.17 4.40 -1.92
N HIS A 70 -15.06 4.32 -2.67
CA HIS A 70 -13.73 4.11 -2.11
C HIS A 70 -13.38 5.19 -1.07
N VAL A 71 -13.62 6.45 -1.42
CA VAL A 71 -13.31 7.59 -0.53
C VAL A 71 -14.37 7.77 0.55
N LYS A 72 -15.67 7.74 0.21
CA LYS A 72 -16.73 8.10 1.17
C LYS A 72 -17.12 6.96 2.11
N ILE A 73 -17.18 5.73 1.61
CA ILE A 73 -17.62 4.56 2.40
C ILE A 73 -16.44 3.91 3.08
N TYR A 74 -15.41 3.53 2.31
CA TYR A 74 -14.26 2.81 2.84
C TYR A 74 -13.25 3.74 3.51
N LYS A 75 -13.21 5.03 3.11
CA LYS A 75 -12.22 6.01 3.59
C LYS A 75 -10.80 5.54 3.35
N TYR A 76 -10.58 4.96 2.18
CA TYR A 76 -9.29 4.40 1.79
C TYR A 76 -8.42 5.42 1.06
N PRO A 77 -7.08 5.23 1.03
CA PRO A 77 -6.14 6.13 0.36
C PRO A 77 -6.27 6.08 -1.17
N VAL A 78 -6.13 7.24 -1.81
CA VAL A 78 -6.18 7.39 -3.28
C VAL A 78 -4.85 7.82 -3.91
N GLU A 79 -3.85 8.11 -3.08
CA GLU A 79 -2.53 8.58 -3.49
C GLU A 79 -1.48 7.51 -3.16
N GLY A 80 -0.34 7.51 -3.84
CA GLY A 80 0.74 6.55 -3.65
C GLY A 80 1.56 6.30 -4.90
#